data_AF-A0A1C1CUV4-F1
#
_entry.id   AF-A0A1C1CUV4-F1
#
_cell.length_a   1.000
_cell.length_b   1.000
_cell.length_c   1.000
_cell.angle_alpha   90.00
_cell.angle_beta   90.00
_cell.angle_gamma   90.00
#
_symmetry.space_group_name_H-M   'P 1'
#
loop_
_entity.id
_entity.type
_entity.pdbx_description
1 polymer ?
#
loop_
_entity_poly.entity_id
_entity_poly.type
_entity_poly.pdbx_seq_one_letter_code
_entity_poly.pdbx_strand_id
1 'polypeptide(L)'
;MTCATSDMSAGSSSTESINSTLQETQLDEGEGWARIWLRGVANRSSDARAVLFQMTAPAVRQHILQAYRDLYRTGLEAVQFSTPARHELRDILRQTFRTAPPSNFNPRRIQNTIKFLENAGKYDGFEHKIVKNLLHLQYWKGRPLDRRLKQSIRDLNTAAAVESRKQIWHQYRATLIMLNESLDICLTI
;
A
#
# COMPACT_ATOMS: atom_id res chain seq x y z
N MET A 1 -5.97 -18.40 -52.64
CA MET A 1 -6.77 -17.20 -53.02
C MET A 1 -8.20 -17.54 -52.64
N THR A 2 -8.94 -16.88 -51.75
CA THR A 2 -8.86 -15.58 -51.06
C THR A 2 -9.66 -15.75 -49.75
N CYS A 3 -9.18 -15.16 -48.65
CA CYS A 3 -9.88 -15.17 -47.37
C CYS A 3 -11.10 -14.24 -47.37
N ALA A 4 -12.09 -14.67 -46.58
CA ALA A 4 -13.40 -14.06 -46.37
C ALA A 4 -13.32 -12.68 -45.70
N THR A 5 -14.20 -11.77 -46.14
CA THR A 5 -14.58 -10.54 -45.45
C THR A 5 -15.90 -10.76 -44.73
N SER A 6 -15.92 -10.39 -43.45
CA SER A 6 -17.02 -10.48 -42.51
C SER A 6 -18.06 -9.39 -42.76
N ASP A 7 -19.32 -9.78 -42.94
CA ASP A 7 -20.47 -8.88 -42.85
C ASP A 7 -20.94 -8.80 -41.39
N MET A 8 -20.99 -7.57 -40.87
CA MET A 8 -21.58 -7.19 -39.59
C MET A 8 -22.95 -6.57 -39.86
N SER A 9 -24.04 -7.16 -39.35
CA SER A 9 -25.26 -6.40 -39.08
C SER A 9 -26.21 -7.07 -38.09
N ALA A 10 -26.46 -6.32 -37.02
CA ALA A 10 -27.71 -6.12 -36.27
C ALA A 10 -28.55 -7.34 -35.82
N GLY A 11 -28.51 -7.60 -34.51
CA GLY A 11 -29.59 -8.25 -33.77
C GLY A 11 -29.72 -7.59 -32.39
N SER A 12 -30.75 -6.75 -32.21
CA SER A 12 -31.08 -6.09 -30.95
C SER A 12 -32.51 -6.43 -30.51
N SER A 13 -32.61 -6.72 -29.21
CA SER A 13 -33.76 -6.60 -28.31
C SER A 13 -34.99 -7.49 -28.52
N SER A 14 -35.01 -8.62 -27.81
CA SER A 14 -36.22 -9.19 -27.22
C SER A 14 -35.88 -9.71 -25.83
N THR A 15 -36.20 -8.95 -24.79
CA THR A 15 -36.24 -9.43 -23.40
C THR A 15 -37.69 -9.36 -22.94
N GLU A 16 -38.39 -10.47 -23.13
CA GLU A 16 -39.74 -10.70 -22.61
C GLU A 16 -39.65 -10.92 -21.09
N SER A 17 -40.28 -10.01 -20.36
CA SER A 17 -40.53 -10.11 -18.93
C SER A 17 -41.88 -10.82 -18.74
N ILE A 18 -41.84 -12.11 -18.38
CA ILE A 18 -43.00 -12.84 -17.87
C ILE A 18 -42.61 -13.40 -16.51
N ASN A 19 -43.05 -12.72 -15.44
CA ASN A 19 -43.21 -13.29 -14.10
C ASN A 19 -44.00 -12.31 -13.23
N SER A 20 -45.29 -12.57 -13.02
CA SER A 20 -45.96 -12.40 -11.73
C SER A 20 -47.45 -12.75 -11.86
N THR A 21 -47.83 -13.93 -11.37
CA THR A 21 -49.22 -14.34 -11.13
C THR A 21 -49.30 -14.87 -9.70
N LEU A 22 -50.32 -14.40 -8.94
CA LEU A 22 -50.69 -14.68 -7.54
C LEU A 22 -49.83 -13.91 -6.50
N GLN A 23 -50.21 -12.78 -5.90
CA GLN A 23 -51.47 -12.29 -5.32
C GLN A 23 -51.96 -13.02 -4.05
N GLU A 24 -51.95 -12.26 -2.93
CA GLU A 24 -52.84 -12.28 -1.75
C GLU A 24 -52.92 -13.57 -0.89
N THR A 25 -52.62 -13.55 0.42
CA THR A 25 -53.36 -12.89 1.52
C THR A 25 -52.51 -13.08 2.80
N GLN A 26 -52.13 -12.04 3.55
CA GLN A 26 -52.90 -11.38 4.62
C GLN A 26 -53.61 -12.37 5.57
N LEU A 27 -52.90 -12.85 6.60
CA LEU A 27 -53.51 -13.28 7.87
C LEU A 27 -52.78 -12.58 9.02
N ASP A 28 -53.48 -11.58 9.54
CA ASP A 28 -53.26 -10.86 10.77
C ASP A 28 -53.35 -11.77 12.01
N GLU A 29 -52.85 -11.22 13.13
CA GLU A 29 -53.11 -11.64 14.52
C GLU A 29 -52.22 -12.72 15.14
N GLY A 30 -50.97 -12.34 15.47
CA GLY A 30 -50.10 -13.12 16.38
C GLY A 30 -49.26 -12.29 17.36
N GLU A 31 -49.45 -10.97 17.41
CA GLU A 31 -48.61 -10.01 18.16
C GLU A 31 -48.71 -10.05 19.70
N GLY A 32 -49.23 -11.13 20.30
CA GLY A 32 -49.38 -11.24 21.75
C GLY A 32 -48.10 -11.67 22.49
N TRP A 33 -47.40 -12.71 21.99
CA TRP A 33 -46.33 -13.35 22.76
C TRP A 33 -44.94 -12.75 22.49
N ALA A 34 -44.70 -12.24 21.28
CA ALA A 34 -43.43 -11.64 20.91
C ALA A 34 -43.08 -10.40 21.77
N ARG A 35 -44.08 -9.63 22.21
CA ARG A 35 -43.85 -8.45 23.05
C ARG A 35 -43.38 -8.80 24.47
N ILE A 36 -43.80 -9.95 25.02
CA ILE A 36 -43.37 -10.39 26.35
C ILE A 36 -41.91 -10.87 26.31
N TRP A 37 -41.50 -11.57 25.25
CA TRP A 37 -40.11 -11.97 25.07
C TRP A 37 -39.17 -10.77 24.81
N LEU A 38 -39.65 -9.73 24.12
CA LEU A 38 -38.87 -8.54 23.83
C LEU A 38 -38.59 -7.64 25.06
N ARG A 39 -39.37 -7.76 26.16
CA ARG A 39 -39.09 -6.97 27.37
C ARG A 39 -37.95 -7.52 28.22
N GLY A 40 -37.68 -8.83 28.14
CA GLY A 40 -36.61 -9.48 28.91
C GLY A 40 -35.22 -9.38 28.26
N VAL A 41 -35.15 -9.32 26.94
CA VAL A 41 -33.87 -9.38 26.19
C VAL A 41 -33.28 -7.99 25.91
N ALA A 42 -34.09 -6.93 25.92
CA ALA A 42 -33.63 -5.57 25.64
C ALA A 42 -32.65 -5.00 26.69
N ASN A 43 -32.62 -5.53 27.92
CA ASN A 43 -31.74 -5.02 28.97
C ASN A 43 -30.30 -5.57 28.92
N ARG A 44 -29.95 -6.35 27.87
CA ARG A 44 -28.59 -6.90 27.67
C ARG A 44 -27.93 -6.44 26.36
N SER A 45 -28.48 -5.40 25.71
CA SER A 45 -27.97 -4.88 24.43
C SER A 45 -27.32 -3.48 24.56
N SER A 46 -26.87 -3.10 25.76
CA SER A 46 -26.00 -1.93 25.91
C SER A 46 -24.54 -2.22 25.52
N ASP A 47 -24.13 -3.50 25.46
CA ASP A 47 -22.75 -3.88 25.13
C ASP A 47 -22.49 -4.01 23.62
N ALA A 48 -23.54 -4.15 22.79
CA ALA A 48 -23.37 -4.31 21.35
C ALA A 48 -22.86 -3.02 20.66
N ARG A 49 -23.07 -1.85 21.27
CA ARG A 49 -22.60 -0.56 20.74
C ARG A 49 -21.13 -0.29 21.01
N ALA A 50 -20.52 -0.94 21.99
CA ALA A 50 -19.09 -0.76 22.30
C ALA A 50 -18.16 -1.46 21.31
N VAL A 51 -18.65 -2.45 20.55
CA VAL A 51 -17.79 -3.31 19.71
C VAL A 51 -17.75 -2.89 18.23
N LEU A 52 -18.56 -1.92 17.80
CA LEU A 52 -18.47 -1.32 16.45
C LEU A 52 -17.57 -0.08 16.41
N PHE A 53 -16.45 -0.08 17.15
CA PHE A 53 -15.31 0.80 16.85
C PHE A 53 -14.53 0.24 15.65
N GLN A 54 -15.24 -0.01 14.54
CA GLN A 54 -14.61 -0.09 13.24
C GLN A 54 -14.44 1.35 12.78
N MET A 55 -13.19 1.82 12.70
CA MET A 55 -12.87 3.11 12.11
C MET A 55 -13.57 3.19 10.75
N THR A 56 -14.47 4.16 10.57
CA THR A 56 -15.20 4.32 9.31
C THR A 56 -14.21 4.53 8.15
N ALA A 57 -14.54 4.06 6.94
CA ALA A 57 -13.69 4.22 5.75
C ALA A 57 -13.09 5.64 5.54
N PRO A 58 -13.84 6.77 5.73
CA PRO A 58 -13.25 8.11 5.64
C PRO A 58 -12.20 8.38 6.72
N ALA A 59 -12.37 7.86 7.94
CA ALA A 59 -11.37 7.99 9.00
C ALA A 59 -10.08 7.27 8.64
N VAL A 60 -10.16 6.05 8.09
CA VAL A 60 -8.98 5.28 7.65
C VAL A 60 -8.18 6.06 6.59
N ARG A 61 -8.85 6.66 5.60
CA ARG A 61 -8.18 7.49 4.59
C ARG A 61 -7.46 8.70 5.21
N GLN A 62 -8.06 9.34 6.21
CA GLN A 62 -7.41 10.45 6.92
C GLN A 62 -6.15 9.99 7.67
N HIS A 63 -6.18 8.83 8.33
CA HIS A 63 -5.01 8.26 8.98
C HIS A 63 -3.87 7.94 8.01
N ILE A 64 -4.19 7.42 6.82
CA ILE A 64 -3.20 7.16 5.76
C ILE A 64 -2.56 8.48 5.28
N LEU A 65 -3.36 9.52 5.05
CA LEU A 65 -2.83 10.84 4.65
C LEU A 65 -1.99 11.48 5.74
N GLN A 66 -2.39 11.32 7.00
CA GLN A 66 -1.63 11.83 8.14
C GLN A 66 -0.28 11.12 8.25
N ALA A 67 -0.27 9.79 8.17
CA ALA A 67 0.95 8.98 8.14
C ALA A 67 1.89 9.40 7.00
N TYR A 68 1.38 9.62 5.80
CA TYR A 68 2.18 10.14 4.68
C TYR A 68 2.83 11.49 5.02
N ARG A 69 2.08 12.44 5.60
CA ARG A 69 2.61 13.76 5.97
C ARG A 69 3.66 13.67 7.06
N ASP A 70 3.45 12.82 8.06
CA ASP A 70 4.38 12.65 9.18
C ASP A 70 5.69 12.01 8.71
N LEU A 71 5.60 10.95 7.91
CA LEU A 71 6.79 10.33 7.29
C LEU A 71 7.52 11.28 6.36
N TYR A 72 6.78 12.08 5.57
CA TYR A 72 7.41 13.03 4.66
C TYR A 72 8.16 14.13 5.41
N ARG A 73 7.58 14.71 6.47
CA ARG A 73 8.22 15.74 7.29
C ARG A 73 9.45 15.20 8.00
N THR A 74 9.29 14.12 8.76
CA THR A 74 10.39 13.50 9.52
C THR A 74 11.48 12.94 8.62
N GLY A 75 11.13 12.38 7.45
CA GLY A 75 12.10 11.94 6.47
C GLY A 75 12.90 13.10 5.85
N LEU A 76 12.28 14.25 5.60
CA LEU A 76 12.99 15.44 5.11
C LEU A 76 14.00 15.97 6.14
N GLU A 77 13.61 15.97 7.41
CA GLU A 77 14.51 16.31 8.53
C GLU A 77 15.66 15.30 8.65
N ALA A 78 15.37 14.00 8.51
CA ALA A 78 16.37 12.93 8.55
C ALA A 78 17.46 13.08 7.48
N VAL A 79 17.08 13.52 6.28
CA VAL A 79 18.02 13.78 5.17
C VAL A 79 18.56 15.20 5.15
N GLN A 80 18.22 16.02 6.15
CA GLN A 80 18.61 17.44 6.25
C GLN A 80 18.29 18.24 4.98
N PHE A 81 17.16 17.93 4.33
CA PHE A 81 16.74 18.53 3.07
C PHE A 81 17.77 18.43 1.92
N SER A 82 18.75 17.52 2.03
CA SER A 82 19.82 17.38 1.05
C SER A 82 19.30 16.94 -0.32
N THR A 83 19.91 17.47 -1.39
CA THR A 83 19.71 17.02 -2.77
C THR A 83 20.82 16.04 -3.15
N PRO A 84 20.53 14.88 -3.79
CA PRO A 84 19.25 14.48 -4.39
C PRO A 84 18.29 13.73 -3.43
N ALA A 85 18.73 13.44 -2.21
CA ALA A 85 18.04 12.53 -1.28
C ALA A 85 16.58 12.92 -1.00
N ARG A 86 16.28 14.22 -0.86
CA ARG A 86 14.92 14.74 -0.64
C ARG A 86 13.94 14.36 -1.77
N HIS A 87 14.43 14.29 -3.01
CA HIS A 87 13.60 14.01 -4.17
C HIS A 87 13.33 12.51 -4.28
N GLU A 88 14.37 11.70 -4.08
CA GLU A 88 14.23 10.24 -4.04
C GLU A 88 13.29 9.81 -2.91
N LEU A 89 13.43 10.37 -1.69
CA LEU A 89 12.53 10.13 -0.58
C LEU A 89 11.07 10.46 -0.92
N ARG A 90 10.84 11.64 -1.51
CA ARG A 90 9.50 12.08 -1.91
C ARG A 90 8.88 11.11 -2.90
N ASP A 91 9.65 10.69 -3.90
CA ASP A 91 9.15 9.88 -5.00
C ASP A 91 8.87 8.43 -4.53
N ILE A 92 9.71 7.90 -3.63
CA ILE A 92 9.47 6.64 -2.92
C ILE A 92 8.18 6.71 -2.09
N LEU A 93 8.01 7.74 -1.24
CA LEU A 93 6.81 7.89 -0.42
C LEU A 93 5.55 8.06 -1.28
N ARG A 94 5.62 8.82 -2.37
CA ARG A 94 4.49 8.97 -3.30
C ARG A 94 4.13 7.67 -3.98
N GLN A 95 5.12 6.91 -4.44
CA GLN A 95 4.89 5.65 -5.13
C GLN A 95 4.27 4.63 -4.18
N THR A 96 4.80 4.53 -2.97
CA THR A 96 4.40 3.53 -1.99
C THR A 96 2.98 3.76 -1.50
N PHE A 97 2.61 4.99 -1.15
CA PHE A 97 1.24 5.32 -0.74
C PHE A 97 0.23 5.29 -1.89
N ARG A 98 0.67 5.38 -3.15
CA ARG A 98 -0.21 5.27 -4.33
C ARG A 98 -0.45 3.82 -4.75
N THR A 99 0.56 2.97 -4.66
CA THR A 99 0.49 1.57 -5.12
C THR A 99 0.08 0.60 -4.02
N ALA A 100 0.38 0.89 -2.74
CA ALA A 100 0.04 -0.02 -1.65
C ALA A 100 -1.49 -0.05 -1.40
N PRO A 101 -2.08 -1.24 -1.23
CA PRO A 101 -3.48 -1.35 -0.86
C PRO A 101 -3.70 -0.86 0.59
N PRO A 102 -4.88 -0.31 0.92
CA PRO A 102 -5.20 0.14 2.28
C PRO A 102 -5.06 -0.94 3.35
N SER A 103 -5.17 -2.22 2.98
CA SER A 103 -4.98 -3.37 3.87
C SER A 103 -3.55 -3.49 4.43
N ASN A 104 -2.55 -2.95 3.73
CA ASN A 104 -1.15 -3.01 4.16
C ASN A 104 -0.79 -1.88 5.14
N PHE A 105 -1.74 -0.99 5.43
CA PHE A 105 -1.53 0.11 6.36
C PHE A 105 -1.48 -0.41 7.80
N ASN A 106 -0.29 -0.42 8.39
CA ASN A 106 -0.09 -0.77 9.79
C ASN A 106 0.38 0.45 10.59
N PRO A 107 -0.45 1.02 11.47
CA PRO A 107 -0.12 2.24 12.22
C PRO A 107 1.11 2.06 13.14
N ARG A 108 1.33 0.85 13.67
CA ARG A 108 2.50 0.54 14.52
C ARG A 108 3.80 0.63 13.71
N ARG A 109 3.84 0.01 12.53
CA ARG A 109 5.01 0.07 11.63
C ARG A 109 5.36 1.49 11.22
N ILE A 110 4.33 2.31 10.95
CA ILE A 110 4.50 3.72 10.61
C ILE A 110 5.13 4.49 11.78
N GLN A 111 4.63 4.31 13.00
CA GLN A 111 5.18 4.99 14.19
C GLN A 111 6.63 4.59 14.46
N ASN A 112 6.97 3.31 14.33
CA ASN A 112 8.34 2.83 14.47
C ASN A 112 9.25 3.42 13.38
N THR A 113 8.74 3.54 12.15
CA THR A 113 9.47 4.14 11.03
C THR A 113 9.72 5.63 11.27
N ILE A 114 8.73 6.37 11.82
CA ILE A 114 8.91 7.76 12.21
C ILE A 114 10.03 7.89 13.25
N LYS A 115 10.02 7.07 14.30
CA LYS A 115 11.10 7.06 15.32
C LYS A 115 12.47 6.73 14.71
N PHE A 116 12.52 5.77 13.79
CA PHE A 116 13.74 5.41 13.06
C PHE A 116 14.28 6.60 12.25
N LEU A 117 13.41 7.32 11.53
CA LEU A 117 13.79 8.52 10.78
C LEU A 117 14.21 9.69 11.68
N GLU A 118 13.50 9.90 12.79
CA GLU A 118 13.91 10.90 13.78
C GLU A 118 15.32 10.61 14.33
N ASN A 119 15.62 9.36 14.66
CA ASN A 119 16.95 8.95 15.11
C ASN A 119 18.01 9.15 14.02
N ALA A 120 17.67 8.85 12.76
CA ALA A 120 18.53 9.08 11.60
C ALA A 120 18.84 10.57 11.36
N GLY A 121 17.95 11.49 11.77
CA GLY A 121 18.20 12.93 11.71
C GLY A 121 18.96 13.47 12.92
N LYS A 122 18.72 12.90 14.11
CA LYS A 122 19.32 13.34 15.38
C LYS A 122 20.78 12.89 15.53
N TYR A 123 21.11 11.69 15.05
CA TYR A 123 22.43 11.07 15.25
C TYR A 123 23.02 10.57 13.94
N ASP A 124 24.35 10.65 13.77
CA ASP A 124 25.08 9.96 12.68
C ASP A 124 25.28 8.46 13.01
N GLY A 125 24.17 7.78 13.28
CA GLY A 125 24.10 6.39 13.68
C GLY A 125 23.97 5.42 12.52
N PHE A 126 23.61 4.17 12.83
CA PHE A 126 23.30 3.17 11.82
C PHE A 126 22.07 3.55 11.02
N GLU A 127 21.06 4.14 11.66
CA GLU A 127 19.83 4.61 11.04
C GLU A 127 20.11 5.66 9.95
N HIS A 128 20.97 6.64 10.26
CA HIS A 128 21.41 7.64 9.29
C HIS A 128 22.11 7.00 8.09
N LYS A 129 23.05 6.09 8.36
CA LYS A 129 23.82 5.39 7.32
C LYS A 129 22.94 4.50 6.45
N ILE A 130 21.95 3.82 7.04
CA ILE A 130 20.97 2.99 6.33
C ILE A 130 20.12 3.85 5.41
N VAL A 131 19.53 4.96 5.91
CA VAL A 131 18.72 5.87 5.10
C VAL A 131 19.53 6.47 3.96
N LYS A 132 20.75 6.92 4.25
CA LYS A 132 21.66 7.49 3.24
C LYS A 132 21.99 6.48 2.15
N ASN A 133 22.35 5.24 2.52
CA ASN A 133 22.66 4.19 1.57
C ASN A 133 21.42 3.81 0.73
N LEU A 134 20.25 3.69 1.35
CA LEU A 134 19.00 3.39 0.66
C LEU A 134 18.70 4.45 -0.41
N LEU A 135 18.75 5.74 -0.05
CA LEU A 135 18.47 6.82 -0.99
C LEU A 135 19.54 6.96 -2.06
N HIS A 136 20.80 6.65 -1.74
CA HIS A 136 21.89 6.60 -2.72
C HIS A 136 21.65 5.51 -3.77
N LEU A 137 21.25 4.31 -3.35
CA LEU A 137 20.94 3.21 -4.27
C LEU A 137 19.73 3.52 -5.15
N GLN A 138 18.72 4.18 -4.59
CA GLN A 138 17.53 4.58 -5.34
C GLN A 138 17.85 5.62 -6.41
N TYR A 139 18.68 6.60 -6.07
CA TYR A 139 19.19 7.58 -7.03
C TYR A 139 19.85 6.94 -8.25
N TRP A 140 20.58 5.82 -8.07
CA TRP A 140 21.28 5.13 -9.16
C TRP A 140 20.45 4.05 -9.90
N LYS A 141 19.41 3.49 -9.28
CA LYS A 141 18.65 2.32 -9.80
C LYS A 141 18.07 2.53 -11.20
N GLY A 142 17.73 3.77 -11.58
CA GLY A 142 17.13 4.09 -12.89
C GLY A 142 17.96 5.03 -13.76
N ARG A 143 19.11 5.51 -13.28
CA ARG A 143 19.91 6.49 -14.04
C ARG A 143 20.88 5.80 -14.99
N PRO A 144 20.99 6.28 -16.24
CA PRO A 144 22.03 5.79 -17.13
C PRO A 144 23.39 6.17 -16.55
N LEU A 145 24.32 5.21 -16.54
CA LEU A 145 25.72 5.52 -16.26
C LEU A 145 26.24 6.49 -17.32
N ASP A 146 27.14 7.39 -16.91
CA ASP A 146 27.84 8.29 -17.84
C ASP A 146 28.39 7.52 -19.04
N ARG A 147 28.28 8.09 -20.24
CA ARG A 147 28.68 7.41 -21.48
C ARG A 147 30.13 6.90 -21.42
N ARG A 148 31.04 7.67 -20.80
CA ARG A 148 32.45 7.29 -20.60
C ARG A 148 32.56 6.06 -19.69
N LEU A 149 31.86 6.08 -18.56
CA LEU A 149 31.85 4.96 -17.61
C LEU A 149 31.19 3.72 -18.23
N LYS A 150 30.08 3.89 -18.95
CA LYS A 150 29.40 2.83 -19.70
C LYS A 150 30.34 2.19 -20.74
N GLN A 151 31.11 2.99 -21.46
CA GLN A 151 32.10 2.48 -22.42
C GLN A 151 33.22 1.72 -21.72
N SER A 152 33.74 2.24 -20.61
CA SER A 152 34.79 1.59 -19.82
C SER A 152 34.34 0.27 -19.17
N ILE A 153 33.06 0.16 -18.80
CA ILE A 153 32.50 -1.05 -18.17
C ILE A 153 31.96 -2.02 -19.22
N ARG A 154 31.82 -1.61 -20.48
CA ARG A 154 31.24 -2.46 -21.54
C ARG A 154 31.98 -3.80 -21.63
N ASP A 155 33.30 -3.76 -21.61
CA ASP A 155 34.14 -4.95 -21.75
C ASP A 155 34.19 -5.76 -20.43
N LEU A 156 33.77 -5.15 -19.31
CA LEU A 156 33.56 -5.81 -18.01
C LEU A 156 32.16 -6.44 -17.84
N ASN A 157 31.23 -6.21 -18.78
CA ASN A 157 29.89 -6.79 -18.74
C ASN A 157 29.88 -8.25 -19.23
N THR A 158 30.71 -9.10 -18.64
CA THR A 158 30.60 -10.55 -18.83
C THR A 158 29.25 -11.03 -18.30
N ALA A 159 28.75 -12.15 -18.82
CA ALA A 159 27.50 -12.75 -18.34
C ALA A 159 27.53 -12.99 -16.81
N ALA A 160 28.69 -13.42 -16.28
CA ALA A 160 28.91 -13.59 -14.85
C ALA A 160 28.83 -12.27 -14.06
N ALA A 161 29.35 -11.16 -14.58
CA ALA A 161 29.27 -9.85 -13.93
C ALA A 161 27.84 -9.27 -13.95
N VAL A 162 27.05 -9.56 -15.00
CA VAL A 162 25.62 -9.23 -15.05
C VAL A 162 24.86 -10.01 -13.97
N GLU A 163 25.11 -11.32 -13.87
CA GLU A 163 24.43 -12.18 -12.90
C GLU A 163 24.79 -11.82 -11.45
N SER A 164 26.07 -11.52 -11.20
CA SER A 164 26.54 -11.05 -9.89
C SER A 164 25.82 -9.78 -9.45
N ARG A 165 25.59 -8.82 -10.36
CA ARG A 165 24.83 -7.59 -10.04
C ARG A 165 23.37 -7.88 -9.71
N LYS A 166 22.71 -8.78 -10.43
CA LYS A 166 21.34 -9.20 -10.07
C LYS A 166 21.32 -9.82 -8.68
N GLN A 167 22.28 -10.69 -8.39
CA GLN A 167 22.36 -11.36 -7.10
C GLN A 167 22.61 -10.38 -5.95
N ILE A 168 23.46 -9.38 -6.15
CA ILE A 168 23.65 -8.28 -5.18
C ILE A 168 22.32 -7.56 -4.91
N TRP A 169 21.52 -7.28 -5.95
CA TRP A 169 20.20 -6.67 -5.77
C TRP A 169 19.21 -7.58 -5.03
N HIS A 170 19.25 -8.89 -5.28
CA HIS A 170 18.43 -9.85 -4.54
C HIS A 170 18.83 -9.92 -3.06
N GLN A 171 20.12 -9.97 -2.76
CA GLN A 171 20.64 -9.95 -1.39
C GLN A 171 20.27 -8.66 -0.68
N TYR A 172 20.46 -7.51 -1.31
CA TYR A 172 20.05 -6.21 -0.78
C TYR A 172 18.56 -6.18 -0.41
N ARG A 173 17.69 -6.64 -1.33
CA ARG A 173 16.25 -6.72 -1.06
C ARG A 173 15.93 -7.64 0.10
N ALA A 174 16.55 -8.81 0.16
CA ALA A 174 16.36 -9.74 1.28
C ALA A 174 16.79 -9.10 2.62
N THR A 175 17.94 -8.41 2.65
CA THR A 175 18.41 -7.73 3.87
C THR A 175 17.47 -6.62 4.33
N LEU A 176 16.90 -5.86 3.41
CA LEU A 176 15.93 -4.82 3.77
C LEU A 176 14.59 -5.40 4.24
N ILE A 177 14.14 -6.51 3.67
CA ILE A 177 12.97 -7.23 4.18
C ILE A 177 13.25 -7.70 5.61
N MET A 178 14.39 -8.34 5.87
CA MET A 178 14.76 -8.79 7.21
C MET A 178 14.90 -7.62 8.21
N LEU A 179 15.43 -6.48 7.78
CA LEU A 179 15.50 -5.26 8.61
C LEU A 179 14.11 -4.73 8.96
N ASN A 180 13.22 -4.65 7.97
CA ASN A 180 11.85 -4.18 8.17
C ASN A 180 11.09 -5.08 9.14
N GLU A 181 11.27 -6.40 9.03
CA GLU A 181 10.63 -7.35 9.93
C GLU A 181 11.24 -7.35 11.34
N SER A 182 12.56 -7.20 11.48
CA SER A 182 13.21 -7.20 12.80
C SER A 182 12.93 -5.94 13.62
N LEU A 183 12.80 -4.78 12.97
CA LEU A 183 12.48 -3.51 13.62
C LEU A 183 10.99 -3.17 13.59
N ASP A 184 10.16 -4.01 12.94
CA ASP A 184 8.75 -3.74 12.66
C ASP A 184 8.54 -2.32 12.08
N ILE A 185 9.27 -2.02 11.01
CA ILE A 185 9.23 -0.75 10.26
C ILE A 185 8.82 -0.99 8.80
N CYS A 186 8.58 0.10 8.07
CA CYS A 186 8.24 0.07 6.65
C CYS A 186 9.13 1.03 5.86
N LEU A 187 10.42 0.68 5.71
CA LEU A 187 11.27 1.31 4.71
C LEU A 187 10.98 0.67 3.34
N THR A 188 10.79 1.50 2.32
CA THR A 188 10.30 1.07 1.02
C THR A 188 11.38 1.16 -0.06
N ILE A 189 11.37 0.21 -1.01
CA ILE A 189 12.26 0.14 -2.20
C ILE A 189 11.48 0.23 -3.50
#